data_AF-A0A1I5DJJ9-F1
#
_entry.id   AF-A0A1I5DJJ9-F1
#
_cell.length_a   1.000
_cell.length_b   1.000
_cell.length_c   1.000
_cell.angle_alpha   90.00
_cell.angle_beta   90.00
_cell.angle_gamma   90.00
#
_symmetry.space_group_name_H-M   'P 1'
#
loop_
_entity.id
_entity.type
_entity.pdbx_description
1 polymer ?
#
loop_
_entity_poly.entity_id
_entity_poly.type
_entity_poly.pdbx_seq_one_letter_code
_entity_poly.pdbx_strand_id
1 'polypeptide(L)'
;MKNLFLILAFLISGIGYAQTKNNSESNLDGLCAVVSSLREESAESEHEYVYQTKILSAAGVSNEDSEETIRKKVQTFWKQNEAKLICDSPDFNVPNGSIVKFAVARRFEAFIDDVTESWGVDLNKIDSSDNRTVLDYVKSEIEKHKETPIESILKRYYRKLRAAGAKHKSEL
;
A
#
# COMPACT_ATOMS: atom_id res chain seq x y z
N MET A 1 68.13 -15.63 1.22
CA MET A 1 66.91 -14.97 1.73
C MET A 1 66.60 -13.76 0.86
N LYS A 2 65.57 -13.85 0.01
CA LYS A 2 64.81 -12.70 -0.51
C LYS A 2 63.56 -13.25 -1.20
N ASN A 3 62.46 -13.21 -0.45
CA ASN A 3 61.14 -13.67 -0.83
C ASN A 3 60.57 -12.75 -1.92
N LEU A 4 60.23 -13.35 -3.06
CA LEU A 4 59.56 -12.71 -4.18
C LEU A 4 58.05 -12.70 -3.87
N PHE A 5 57.54 -11.52 -3.52
CA PHE A 5 56.11 -11.25 -3.36
C PHE A 5 55.40 -11.36 -4.71
N LEU A 6 54.52 -12.36 -4.86
CA LEU A 6 53.54 -12.43 -5.95
C LEU A 6 52.21 -11.91 -5.40
N ILE A 7 51.90 -10.63 -5.69
CA ILE A 7 50.60 -10.03 -5.42
C ILE A 7 49.71 -10.32 -6.63
N LEU A 8 48.81 -11.28 -6.49
CA LEU A 8 47.80 -11.61 -7.49
C LEU A 8 46.64 -10.61 -7.35
N ALA A 9 46.61 -9.58 -8.19
CA ALA A 9 45.51 -8.63 -8.29
C ALA A 9 44.32 -9.29 -9.00
N PHE A 10 43.30 -9.68 -8.24
CA PHE A 10 42.01 -10.07 -8.78
C PHE A 10 41.24 -8.81 -9.23
N LEU A 11 41.38 -8.47 -10.51
CA LEU A 11 40.46 -7.59 -11.23
C LEU A 11 39.22 -8.41 -11.59
N ILE A 12 38.25 -8.50 -10.69
CA ILE A 12 36.89 -8.92 -11.07
C ILE A 12 36.19 -7.65 -11.50
N SER A 13 36.11 -7.49 -12.82
CA SER A 13 35.23 -6.56 -13.52
C SER A 13 33.82 -6.66 -12.93
N GLY A 14 33.45 -5.62 -12.17
CA GLY A 14 32.08 -5.39 -11.77
C GLY A 14 31.24 -5.16 -13.02
N ILE A 15 30.56 -6.21 -13.47
CA ILE A 15 29.45 -6.11 -14.41
C ILE A 15 28.36 -5.38 -13.64
N GLY A 16 28.33 -4.05 -13.80
CA GLY A 16 27.20 -3.25 -13.40
C GLY A 16 26.01 -3.73 -14.21
N TYR A 17 25.14 -4.52 -13.59
CA TYR A 17 23.81 -4.78 -14.11
C TYR A 17 23.10 -3.42 -14.19
N ALA A 18 23.11 -2.85 -15.39
CA ALA A 18 22.21 -1.77 -15.74
C ALA A 18 20.80 -2.36 -15.67
N GLN A 19 20.14 -2.20 -14.52
CA GLN A 19 18.69 -2.39 -14.42
C GLN A 19 18.06 -1.43 -15.43
N THR A 20 17.61 -1.98 -16.56
CA THR A 20 16.72 -1.30 -17.48
C THR A 20 15.49 -0.90 -16.67
N LYS A 21 15.39 0.39 -16.33
CA LYS A 21 14.16 0.96 -15.79
C LYS A 21 13.07 0.73 -16.83
N ASN A 22 12.27 -0.32 -16.66
CA ASN A 22 10.99 -0.44 -17.31
C ASN A 22 10.10 0.68 -16.75
N ASN A 23 10.24 1.87 -17.34
CA ASN A 23 9.40 3.05 -17.09
C ASN A 23 8.04 2.88 -17.79
N SER A 24 7.41 1.70 -17.73
CA SER A 24 5.97 1.65 -18.01
C SER A 24 5.32 2.31 -16.80
N GLU A 25 4.72 3.49 -16.98
CA GLU A 25 3.91 4.10 -15.93
C GLU A 25 2.99 3.04 -15.34
N SER A 26 3.01 2.89 -14.02
CA SER A 26 2.13 1.96 -13.32
C SER A 26 0.69 2.29 -13.69
N ASN A 27 0.02 1.37 -14.39
CA ASN A 27 -1.38 1.52 -14.74
C ASN A 27 -2.25 1.34 -13.47
N LEU A 28 -2.47 2.47 -12.79
CA LEU A 28 -3.33 2.59 -11.62
C LEU A 28 -4.81 2.73 -12.00
N ASP A 29 -5.13 2.76 -13.30
CA ASP A 29 -6.48 2.97 -13.76
C ASP A 29 -7.39 1.84 -13.26
N GLY A 30 -8.56 2.25 -12.77
CA GLY A 30 -9.56 1.37 -12.23
C GLY A 30 -9.19 0.73 -10.89
N LEU A 31 -8.07 1.07 -10.23
CA LEU A 31 -7.74 0.50 -8.92
C LEU A 31 -8.86 0.77 -7.89
N CYS A 32 -9.40 1.99 -7.86
CA CYS A 32 -10.55 2.32 -7.01
C CYS A 32 -11.81 1.53 -7.38
N ALA A 33 -12.05 1.27 -8.67
CA ALA A 33 -13.19 0.45 -9.09
C ALA A 33 -13.05 -0.99 -8.58
N VAL A 34 -11.83 -1.55 -8.65
CA VAL A 34 -11.54 -2.90 -8.16
C VAL A 34 -11.70 -2.98 -6.63
N VAL A 35 -11.15 -2.02 -5.88
CA VAL A 35 -11.33 -1.91 -4.43
C VAL A 35 -12.81 -1.74 -4.07
N SER A 36 -13.59 -1.00 -4.87
CA SER A 36 -15.02 -0.83 -4.65
C SER A 36 -15.82 -2.11 -4.91
N SER A 37 -15.41 -2.92 -5.87
CA SER A 37 -16.12 -4.14 -6.26
C SER A 37 -15.79 -5.36 -5.39
N LEU A 38 -14.75 -5.27 -4.54
CA LEU A 38 -14.22 -6.39 -3.76
C LEU A 38 -13.96 -7.61 -4.65
N ARG A 39 -13.47 -7.37 -5.87
CA ARG A 39 -13.41 -8.40 -6.91
C ARG A 39 -12.32 -9.41 -6.58
N GLU A 40 -12.74 -10.64 -6.36
CA GLU A 40 -11.88 -11.81 -6.23
C GLU A 40 -11.25 -12.16 -7.59
N GLU A 41 -10.06 -12.75 -7.55
CA GLU A 41 -9.42 -13.38 -8.70
C GLU A 41 -10.04 -14.75 -9.01
N SER A 42 -9.59 -15.38 -10.09
CA SER A 42 -9.94 -16.78 -10.35
C SER A 42 -9.31 -17.71 -9.30
N ALA A 43 -9.89 -18.90 -9.12
CA ALA A 43 -9.34 -19.92 -8.21
C ALA A 43 -7.93 -20.42 -8.59
N GLU A 44 -7.44 -20.08 -9.78
CA GLU A 44 -6.10 -20.43 -10.28
C GLU A 44 -5.05 -19.34 -9.95
N SER A 45 -5.47 -18.18 -9.45
CA SER A 45 -4.61 -17.07 -9.09
C SER A 45 -3.87 -17.32 -7.76
N GLU A 46 -2.62 -16.85 -7.68
CA GLU A 46 -1.85 -16.81 -6.43
C GLU A 46 -2.37 -15.75 -5.44
N HIS A 47 -3.19 -14.82 -5.92
CA HIS A 47 -3.79 -13.73 -5.15
C HIS A 47 -5.29 -13.90 -5.04
N GLU A 48 -5.86 -13.51 -3.90
CA GLU A 48 -7.29 -13.61 -3.62
C GLU A 48 -8.09 -12.51 -4.34
N TYR A 49 -7.53 -11.30 -4.44
CA TYR A 49 -8.22 -10.14 -4.99
C TYR A 49 -7.46 -9.48 -6.14
N VAL A 50 -8.21 -8.95 -7.11
CA VAL A 50 -7.65 -8.29 -8.31
C VAL A 50 -6.81 -7.05 -7.94
N TYR A 51 -7.11 -6.39 -6.81
CA TYR A 51 -6.31 -5.24 -6.37
C TYR A 51 -4.88 -5.66 -5.98
N GLN A 52 -4.70 -6.87 -5.44
CA GLN A 52 -3.40 -7.39 -5.02
C GLN A 52 -2.51 -7.55 -6.26
N THR A 53 -3.01 -8.25 -7.29
CA THR A 53 -2.33 -8.39 -8.58
C THR A 53 -1.94 -7.04 -9.18
N LYS A 54 -2.87 -6.07 -9.18
CA LYS A 54 -2.61 -4.73 -9.71
C LYS A 54 -1.51 -4.01 -8.93
N ILE A 55 -1.56 -3.99 -7.60
CA ILE A 55 -0.58 -3.29 -6.76
C ILE A 55 0.78 -3.97 -6.83
N LEU A 56 0.83 -5.30 -6.73
CA LEU A 56 2.06 -6.07 -6.75
C LEU A 56 2.76 -5.98 -8.12
N SER A 57 2.01 -6.12 -9.22
CA SER A 57 2.53 -5.94 -10.58
C SER A 57 3.04 -4.51 -10.80
N ALA A 58 2.27 -3.49 -10.36
CA ALA A 58 2.67 -2.09 -10.47
C ALA A 58 3.92 -1.75 -9.62
N ALA A 59 4.10 -2.44 -8.49
CA ALA A 59 5.29 -2.34 -7.64
C ALA A 59 6.50 -3.11 -8.19
N GLY A 60 6.34 -3.85 -9.30
CA GLY A 60 7.40 -4.66 -9.90
C GLY A 60 7.77 -5.88 -9.04
N VAL A 61 6.79 -6.45 -8.33
CA VAL A 61 6.94 -7.69 -7.57
C VAL A 61 7.06 -8.88 -8.53
N SER A 62 7.97 -9.79 -8.23
CA SER A 62 8.19 -11.07 -8.92
C SER A 62 7.84 -12.22 -7.99
N ASN A 63 7.50 -13.38 -8.55
CA ASN A 63 7.11 -14.57 -7.76
C ASN A 63 8.29 -15.13 -6.93
N GLU A 64 9.52 -14.79 -7.28
CA GLU A 64 10.73 -15.18 -6.55
C GLU A 64 11.10 -14.20 -5.41
N ASP A 65 10.39 -13.07 -5.29
CA ASP A 65 10.68 -12.10 -4.24
C ASP A 65 10.32 -12.67 -2.86
N SER A 66 11.21 -12.46 -1.89
CA SER A 66 10.88 -12.71 -0.48
C SER A 66 9.82 -11.73 0.03
N GLU A 67 9.07 -12.11 1.08
CA GLU A 67 8.08 -11.22 1.71
C GLU A 67 8.65 -9.83 2.07
N GLU A 68 9.89 -9.79 2.56
CA GLU A 68 10.59 -8.53 2.86
C GLU A 68 10.83 -7.69 1.60
N THR A 69 11.18 -8.34 0.49
CA THR A 69 11.40 -7.68 -0.80
C THR A 69 10.09 -7.15 -1.36
N ILE A 70 9.03 -7.96 -1.30
CA ILE A 70 7.67 -7.56 -1.67
C ILE A 70 7.25 -6.32 -0.90
N ARG A 71 7.37 -6.36 0.44
CA ARG A 71 7.06 -5.23 1.32
C ARG A 71 7.81 -3.96 0.91
N LYS A 72 9.12 -4.04 0.72
CA LYS A 72 9.95 -2.89 0.32
C LYS A 72 9.55 -2.32 -1.04
N LYS A 73 9.25 -3.18 -2.02
CA LYS A 73 8.78 -2.77 -3.35
C LYS A 73 7.45 -2.05 -3.26
N VAL A 74 6.47 -2.62 -2.56
CA VAL A 74 5.15 -2.00 -2.38
C VAL A 74 5.25 -0.68 -1.62
N GLN A 75 6.02 -0.59 -0.53
CA GLN A 75 6.24 0.67 0.18
C GLN A 75 6.85 1.76 -0.70
N THR A 76 7.85 1.40 -1.51
CA THR A 76 8.51 2.32 -2.45
C THR A 76 7.52 2.82 -3.50
N PHE A 77 6.79 1.88 -4.12
CA PHE A 77 5.74 2.17 -5.08
C PHE A 77 4.66 3.08 -4.48
N TRP A 78 4.20 2.76 -3.28
CA TRP A 78 3.16 3.50 -2.57
C TRP A 78 3.56 4.95 -2.35
N LYS A 79 4.77 5.16 -1.81
CA LYS A 79 5.32 6.50 -1.57
C LYS A 79 5.45 7.32 -2.85
N GLN A 80 5.89 6.69 -3.95
CA GLN A 80 6.06 7.34 -5.25
C GLN A 80 4.73 7.71 -5.91
N ASN A 81 3.67 6.95 -5.64
CA ASN A 81 2.38 7.08 -6.30
C ASN A 81 1.26 7.57 -5.37
N GLU A 82 1.59 8.00 -4.16
CA GLU A 82 0.62 8.33 -3.12
C GLU A 82 -0.39 9.40 -3.56
N ALA A 83 0.03 10.35 -4.40
CA ALA A 83 -0.85 11.38 -4.98
C ALA A 83 -1.84 10.84 -6.03
N LYS A 84 -1.52 9.70 -6.65
CA LYS A 84 -2.35 9.00 -7.64
C LYS A 84 -3.24 7.92 -7.00
N LEU A 85 -2.92 7.48 -5.78
CA LEU A 85 -3.70 6.50 -5.01
C LEU A 85 -4.91 7.16 -4.30
N ILE A 86 -5.70 7.89 -5.10
CA ILE A 86 -6.90 8.61 -4.67
C ILE A 86 -8.13 8.03 -5.37
N CYS A 87 -9.26 8.05 -4.68
CA CYS A 87 -10.54 7.57 -5.20
C CYS A 87 -11.57 8.69 -5.17
N ASP A 88 -12.32 8.78 -6.27
CA ASP A 88 -13.47 9.66 -6.41
C ASP A 88 -14.67 8.80 -6.84
N SER A 89 -15.62 8.63 -5.92
CA SER A 89 -16.76 7.74 -6.10
C SER A 89 -18.00 8.40 -5.51
N PRO A 90 -19.18 8.33 -6.17
CA PRO A 90 -20.40 8.97 -5.66
C PRO A 90 -20.82 8.53 -4.25
N ASP A 91 -20.51 7.29 -3.85
CA ASP A 91 -20.83 6.78 -2.50
C ASP A 91 -19.71 7.03 -1.48
N PHE A 92 -18.68 7.80 -1.85
CA PHE A 92 -17.57 8.15 -0.98
C PHE A 92 -17.65 9.62 -0.59
N ASN A 93 -17.80 9.87 0.71
CA ASN A 93 -17.98 11.21 1.27
C ASN A 93 -16.69 12.05 1.36
N VAL A 94 -15.57 11.57 0.78
CA VAL A 94 -14.30 12.31 0.68
C VAL A 94 -13.89 12.37 -0.79
N PRO A 95 -14.23 13.46 -1.50
CA PRO A 95 -13.82 13.64 -2.89
C PRO A 95 -12.31 13.52 -3.03
N ASN A 96 -11.81 12.75 -4.01
CA ASN A 96 -10.37 12.50 -4.18
C ASN A 96 -9.66 12.03 -2.90
N GLY A 97 -10.38 11.33 -2.01
CA GLY A 97 -9.79 10.80 -0.78
C GLY A 97 -8.82 9.66 -1.07
N SER A 98 -7.88 9.43 -0.16
CA SER A 98 -6.96 8.29 -0.26
C SER A 98 -7.69 6.96 -0.40
N ILE A 99 -7.10 6.04 -1.17
CA ILE A 99 -7.64 4.69 -1.36
C ILE A 99 -7.83 3.93 -0.03
N VAL A 100 -7.04 4.25 0.99
CA VAL A 100 -7.19 3.64 2.34
C VAL A 100 -8.47 4.12 3.02
N LYS A 101 -8.79 5.42 2.98
CA LYS A 101 -10.09 5.92 3.49
C LYS A 101 -11.25 5.33 2.70
N PHE A 102 -11.08 5.16 1.39
CA PHE A 102 -12.09 4.53 0.55
C PHE A 102 -12.32 3.07 0.94
N ALA A 103 -11.25 2.29 1.19
CA ALA A 103 -11.35 0.91 1.67
C ALA A 103 -12.07 0.83 3.03
N VAL A 104 -11.80 1.76 3.95
CA VAL A 104 -12.55 1.88 5.22
C VAL A 104 -14.04 2.13 4.97
N ALA A 105 -14.39 3.06 4.07
CA ALA A 105 -15.79 3.37 3.74
C ALA A 105 -16.54 2.15 3.19
N ARG A 106 -15.84 1.35 2.37
CA ARG A 106 -16.32 0.09 1.77
C ARG A 106 -16.25 -1.11 2.73
N ARG A 107 -15.69 -0.96 3.93
CA ARG A 107 -15.48 -2.04 4.90
C ARG A 107 -14.70 -3.22 4.30
N PHE A 108 -13.70 -2.91 3.49
CA PHE A 108 -12.89 -3.92 2.81
C PHE A 108 -11.73 -4.36 3.71
N GLU A 109 -11.99 -5.35 4.58
CA GLU A 109 -11.03 -5.81 5.58
C GLU A 109 -9.73 -6.36 4.99
N ALA A 110 -9.80 -7.20 3.94
CA ALA A 110 -8.60 -7.74 3.29
C ALA A 110 -7.64 -6.65 2.79
N PHE A 111 -8.18 -5.58 2.18
CA PHE A 111 -7.35 -4.45 1.75
C PHE A 111 -6.70 -3.73 2.94
N ILE A 112 -7.45 -3.55 4.04
CA ILE A 112 -6.92 -2.92 5.27
C ILE A 112 -5.82 -3.79 5.87
N ASP A 113 -5.99 -5.11 5.85
CA ASP A 113 -5.01 -6.07 6.34
C ASP A 113 -3.73 -6.03 5.50
N ASP A 114 -3.86 -6.00 4.18
CA ASP A 114 -2.70 -5.89 3.29
C ASP A 114 -1.90 -4.61 3.50
N VAL A 115 -2.55 -3.45 3.59
CA VAL A 115 -1.83 -2.17 3.77
C VAL A 115 -1.20 -2.04 5.17
N THR A 116 -1.75 -2.72 6.18
CA THR A 116 -1.27 -2.63 7.57
C THR A 116 -0.27 -3.71 7.95
N GLU A 117 -0.50 -4.96 7.57
CA GLU A 117 0.25 -6.13 8.05
C GLU A 117 1.20 -6.69 6.98
N SER A 118 0.72 -6.84 5.74
CA SER A 118 1.51 -7.39 4.63
C SER A 118 2.55 -6.38 4.15
N TRP A 119 2.09 -5.19 3.73
CA TRP A 119 2.89 -4.18 3.05
C TRP A 119 3.41 -3.09 3.97
N GLY A 120 2.73 -2.82 5.09
CA GLY A 120 3.14 -1.81 6.08
C GLY A 120 3.44 -0.45 5.42
N VAL A 121 2.53 0.04 4.59
CA VAL A 121 2.70 1.32 3.88
C VAL A 121 2.55 2.50 4.83
N ASP A 122 3.00 3.70 4.43
CA ASP A 122 2.76 4.90 5.24
C ASP A 122 1.28 5.27 5.22
N LEU A 123 0.68 5.37 6.41
CA LEU A 123 -0.74 5.66 6.64
C LEU A 123 -1.00 7.11 7.06
N ASN A 124 0.05 7.94 7.09
CA ASN A 124 0.01 9.30 7.63
C ASN A 124 -0.24 10.38 6.58
N LYS A 125 -0.69 10.01 5.39
CA LYS A 125 -1.15 10.94 4.38
C LYS A 125 -2.29 11.81 4.92
N ILE A 126 -2.18 13.13 4.71
CA ILE A 126 -3.28 14.07 4.90
C ILE A 126 -3.92 14.28 3.54
N ASP A 127 -5.19 13.92 3.38
CA ASP A 127 -5.91 14.21 2.14
C ASP A 127 -6.26 15.70 2.08
N SER A 128 -5.97 16.34 0.95
CA SER A 128 -6.18 17.77 0.78
C SER A 128 -7.66 18.16 0.74
N SER A 129 -8.54 17.24 0.37
CA SER A 129 -9.98 17.49 0.21
C SER A 129 -10.73 17.65 1.54
N ASP A 130 -10.29 16.98 2.59
CA ASP A 130 -10.92 17.03 3.92
C ASP A 130 -9.96 17.39 5.05
N ASN A 131 -8.67 17.53 4.74
CA ASN A 131 -7.60 17.88 5.67
C ASN A 131 -7.45 16.89 6.84
N ARG A 132 -7.74 15.61 6.61
CA ARG A 132 -7.72 14.52 7.61
C ARG A 132 -6.77 13.40 7.19
N THR A 133 -6.18 12.72 8.17
CA THR A 133 -5.56 11.40 7.94
C THR A 133 -6.62 10.30 7.87
N VAL A 134 -6.21 9.07 7.52
CA VAL A 134 -7.12 7.90 7.61
C VAL A 134 -7.65 7.70 9.04
N LEU A 135 -6.84 7.97 10.07
CA LEU A 135 -7.25 7.77 11.46
C LEU A 135 -8.25 8.83 11.92
N ASP A 136 -8.08 10.09 11.50
CA ASP A 136 -9.07 11.15 11.68
C ASP A 136 -10.40 10.81 11.00
N TYR A 137 -10.34 10.27 9.78
CA TYR A 137 -11.51 9.83 9.04
C TYR A 137 -12.26 8.72 9.78
N VAL A 138 -11.58 7.62 10.13
CA VAL A 138 -12.21 6.49 10.86
C VAL A 138 -12.83 6.96 12.17
N LYS A 139 -12.15 7.83 12.92
CA LYS A 139 -12.70 8.40 14.16
C LYS A 139 -14.02 9.14 13.91
N SER A 140 -14.08 9.96 12.85
CA SER A 140 -15.32 10.66 12.50
C SER A 140 -16.44 9.71 12.06
N GLU A 141 -16.11 8.62 11.36
CA GLU A 141 -17.09 7.60 10.97
C GLU A 141 -17.61 6.80 12.18
N ILE A 142 -16.77 6.53 13.19
CA ILE A 142 -17.20 5.91 14.45
C ILE A 142 -18.30 6.75 15.11
N GLU A 143 -18.09 8.07 15.23
CA GLU A 143 -19.08 8.96 15.85
C GLU A 143 -20.38 9.03 15.04
N LYS A 144 -20.32 9.04 13.71
CA LYS A 144 -21.50 9.02 12.83
C LYS A 144 -22.32 7.74 12.95
N HIS A 145 -21.65 6.61 13.19
CA HIS A 145 -22.24 5.28 13.22
C HIS A 145 -22.40 4.74 14.65
N LYS A 146 -22.38 5.61 15.66
CA LYS A 146 -22.51 5.25 17.07
C LYS A 146 -23.80 4.46 17.31
N GLU A 147 -23.72 3.44 18.17
CA GLU A 147 -24.82 2.54 18.54
C GLU A 147 -25.37 1.71 17.35
N THR A 148 -24.59 1.57 16.28
CA THR A 148 -24.90 0.66 15.17
C THR A 148 -23.88 -0.49 15.09
N PRO A 149 -24.21 -1.62 14.43
CA PRO A 149 -23.25 -2.70 14.21
C PRO A 149 -21.95 -2.26 13.48
N ILE A 150 -22.03 -1.20 12.67
CA ILE A 150 -20.89 -0.65 11.93
C ILE A 150 -19.82 -0.08 12.87
N GLU A 151 -20.22 0.47 14.03
CA GLU A 151 -19.31 1.05 15.03
C GLU A 151 -18.23 0.05 15.46
N SER A 152 -18.61 -1.22 15.69
CA SER A 152 -17.69 -2.27 16.13
C SER A 152 -16.61 -2.56 15.08
N ILE A 153 -16.99 -2.58 13.80
CA ILE A 153 -16.08 -2.77 12.68
C ILE A 153 -15.12 -1.58 12.58
N LEU A 154 -15.64 -0.35 12.62
CA LEU A 154 -14.82 0.86 12.53
C LEU A 154 -13.86 0.98 13.73
N LYS A 155 -14.29 0.62 14.95
CA LYS A 155 -13.41 0.54 16.13
C LYS A 155 -12.30 -0.49 15.94
N ARG A 156 -12.57 -1.62 15.27
CA ARG A 156 -11.54 -2.62 14.93
C ARG A 156 -10.53 -2.02 13.95
N TYR A 157 -10.99 -1.41 12.86
CA TYR A 157 -10.11 -0.75 11.88
C TYR A 157 -9.28 0.37 12.51
N TYR A 158 -9.89 1.19 13.37
CA TYR A 158 -9.17 2.24 14.10
C TYR A 158 -7.99 1.66 14.89
N ARG A 159 -8.21 0.59 15.67
CA ARG A 159 -7.13 -0.07 16.43
C ARG A 159 -6.07 -0.66 15.51
N LYS A 160 -6.46 -1.33 14.42
CA LYS A 160 -5.55 -1.94 13.46
C LYS A 160 -4.66 -0.89 12.78
N LEU A 161 -5.26 0.16 12.22
CA LEU A 161 -4.54 1.29 11.61
C LEU A 161 -3.61 1.97 12.61
N ARG A 162 -4.07 2.20 13.85
CA ARG A 162 -3.25 2.80 14.91
C ARG A 162 -2.05 1.92 15.29
N ALA A 163 -2.25 0.60 15.40
CA ALA A 163 -1.17 -0.35 15.67
C ALA A 163 -0.14 -0.40 14.53
N ALA A 164 -0.58 -0.20 13.29
CA ALA A 164 0.26 -0.08 12.10
C ALA A 164 0.96 1.29 11.96
N GLY A 165 0.86 2.17 12.96
CA GLY A 165 1.55 3.45 12.98
C GLY A 165 0.79 4.63 12.34
N ALA A 166 -0.49 4.45 12.00
CA ALA A 166 -1.33 5.57 11.60
C ALA A 166 -1.53 6.56 12.75
N LYS A 167 -1.46 7.84 12.43
CA LYS A 167 -1.60 8.95 13.37
C LYS A 167 -2.75 9.86 12.98
N HIS A 168 -3.31 10.55 13.96
CA HIS A 168 -4.12 11.73 13.72
C HIS A 168 -3.26 12.84 13.15
N LYS A 169 -3.86 13.73 12.37
CA LYS A 169 -3.16 14.91 11.85
C LYS A 169 -2.47 15.72 12.96
N SER A 170 -3.07 15.79 14.15
CA SER A 170 -2.51 16.52 15.30
C SER A 170 -1.25 15.90 15.91
N GLU A 171 -0.84 14.72 15.45
CA GLU A 171 0.31 13.95 15.96
C GLU A 171 1.43 13.81 14.92
N LEU A 172 1.27 14.46 13.75
CA LEU A 172 2.24 14.50 12.66
C LEU A 172 3.24 15.64 12.83
#